data_AF-A0A3B8IS78-F1
#
_entry.id   AF-A0A3B8IS78-F1
#
_cell.length_a   1.000
_cell.length_b   1.000
_cell.length_c   1.000
_cell.angle_alpha   90.00
_cell.angle_beta   90.00
_cell.angle_gamma   90.00
#
_symmetry.space_group_name_H-M   'P 1'
#
loop_
_entity.id
_entity.type
_entity.pdbx_description
1 polymer ?
#
loop_
_entity_poly.entity_id
_entity_poly.type
_entity_poly.pdbx_seq_one_letter_code
_entity_poly.pdbx_strand_id
1 'polypeptide(L)'
;AGRDQPDITGLIGQYAHGNEPSHHMAYLYNYLGQRWRSQALVHQIMDEQYRNAPDGLSGNEDCGQMSAWYLFSALGFYPVTPGTDYYVIGSPRVTHAELPFDNGNTLTISVKEGGPDRRYIQSVTWNGEPYEKTYLLHRHLLEGGTLEFTMGEEPSATWGVDPASWPPSSVDYPELMPVPALAQGKRAFQFRDTIALNHPVPGTEMYFTVDGSDPADSTNTARLKYTLPFQIEETTTLKAVAVHPTLGASDVISTKFLKIPSDWSITIGQAYSEQYTAGGDQALIDGLRGGPDFKTGEWQGYHGVDMEVVVDLGSVREVSTVAPSFLQDENSWIFFPTEVEVWISRDETEWESLGTQTLKATPRDPGTILEAPEFRARDYVRYVKVKATNMGTCPEWHKGAGGKSWIFTDEIVIN
;
A
#
# COMPACT_ATOMS: atom_id res chain seq x y z
N ALA A 1 -12.12 13.49 0.50
CA ALA A 1 -11.81 12.87 1.79
C ALA A 1 -12.38 11.46 1.78
N GLY A 2 -11.52 10.43 1.63
CA GLY A 2 -11.91 9.02 1.63
C GLY A 2 -11.65 8.38 2.98
N ARG A 3 -12.55 8.58 3.94
CA ARG A 3 -12.41 8.03 5.31
C ARG A 3 -13.45 6.98 5.69
N ASP A 4 -14.36 6.63 4.80
CA ASP A 4 -15.31 5.55 5.04
C ASP A 4 -14.90 4.32 4.24
N GLN A 5 -13.81 3.68 4.67
CA GLN A 5 -13.61 2.26 4.39
C GLN A 5 -14.34 1.50 5.51
N PRO A 6 -15.45 0.80 5.21
CA PRO A 6 -16.26 0.15 6.25
C PRO A 6 -15.46 -0.88 7.08
N ASP A 7 -14.35 -1.38 6.55
CA ASP A 7 -13.51 -2.41 7.17
C ASP A 7 -12.28 -1.84 7.93
N ILE A 8 -12.15 -0.51 8.05
CA ILE A 8 -11.08 0.12 8.88
C ILE A 8 -11.73 0.90 10.02
N THR A 9 -12.00 0.21 11.12
CA THR A 9 -12.67 0.74 12.30
C THR A 9 -11.90 0.42 13.59
N GLY A 10 -12.37 0.93 14.73
CA GLY A 10 -11.72 0.73 16.03
C GLY A 10 -10.32 1.36 16.13
N LEU A 11 -10.25 2.65 15.79
CA LEU A 11 -8.98 3.33 15.60
C LEU A 11 -8.32 3.78 16.91
N ILE A 12 -7.05 3.42 17.10
CA ILE A 12 -6.14 4.01 18.08
C ILE A 12 -4.96 4.62 17.30
N GLY A 13 -5.10 5.89 16.89
CA GLY A 13 -4.18 6.50 15.93
C GLY A 13 -4.32 5.86 14.54
N GLN A 14 -3.30 5.14 14.07
CA GLN A 14 -3.33 4.37 12.82
C GLN A 14 -3.56 2.87 13.03
N TYR A 15 -3.59 2.41 14.28
CA TYR A 15 -4.00 1.05 14.60
C TYR A 15 -5.51 0.91 14.36
N ALA A 16 -5.94 -0.10 13.61
CA ALA A 16 -7.35 -0.36 13.33
C ALA A 16 -7.75 -1.72 13.89
N HIS A 17 -8.42 -1.74 15.05
CA HIS A 17 -8.77 -2.99 15.72
C HIS A 17 -9.82 -3.81 14.96
N GLY A 18 -10.71 -3.16 14.19
CA GLY A 18 -11.68 -3.87 13.36
C GLY A 18 -11.11 -4.52 12.11
N ASN A 19 -9.78 -4.55 11.94
CA ASN A 19 -9.10 -5.12 10.79
C ASN A 19 -7.99 -6.08 11.27
N GLU A 20 -8.08 -7.34 10.86
CA GLU A 20 -7.28 -8.45 11.38
C GLU A 20 -5.76 -8.29 11.26
N PRO A 21 -5.19 -7.63 10.22
CA PRO A 21 -3.75 -7.36 10.17
C PRO A 21 -3.22 -6.63 11.42
N SER A 22 -4.06 -5.86 12.11
CA SER A 22 -3.67 -5.13 13.32
C SER A 22 -3.62 -6.00 14.58
N HIS A 23 -4.31 -7.14 14.63
CA HIS A 23 -4.59 -7.87 15.88
C HIS A 23 -3.34 -8.28 16.69
N HIS A 24 -2.23 -8.57 16.02
CA HIS A 24 -0.99 -8.97 16.67
C HIS A 24 -0.07 -7.80 17.03
N MET A 25 -0.32 -6.59 16.50
CA MET A 25 0.63 -5.47 16.56
C MET A 25 0.94 -5.02 17.99
N ALA A 26 -0.06 -5.03 18.88
CA ALA A 26 0.13 -4.65 20.28
C ALA A 26 1.12 -5.57 21.01
N TYR A 27 1.24 -6.83 20.60
CA TYR A 27 2.12 -7.82 21.22
C TYR A 27 3.58 -7.70 20.76
N LEU A 28 3.86 -6.97 19.67
CA LEU A 28 5.22 -6.84 19.12
C LEU A 28 6.19 -6.13 20.07
N TYR A 29 5.71 -5.30 21.00
CA TYR A 29 6.60 -4.65 21.97
C TYR A 29 7.29 -5.63 22.92
N ASN A 30 6.74 -6.84 23.13
CA ASN A 30 7.44 -7.90 23.87
C ASN A 30 8.74 -8.33 23.20
N TYR A 31 8.80 -8.33 21.86
CA TYR A 31 10.02 -8.65 21.09
C TYR A 31 11.06 -7.53 21.14
N LEU A 32 10.67 -6.34 21.61
CA LEU A 32 11.51 -5.14 21.69
C LEU A 32 11.93 -4.80 23.12
N GLY A 33 11.67 -5.69 24.09
CA GLY A 33 11.92 -5.46 25.51
C GLY A 33 10.99 -4.43 26.17
N GLN A 34 10.00 -3.93 25.45
CA GLN A 34 9.07 -2.87 25.87
C GLN A 34 7.70 -3.44 26.29
N ARG A 35 7.68 -4.62 26.91
CA ARG A 35 6.49 -5.39 27.34
C ARG A 35 5.38 -4.57 28.02
N TRP A 36 5.73 -3.51 28.78
CA TRP A 36 4.75 -2.64 29.41
C TRP A 36 3.88 -1.87 28.40
N ARG A 37 4.40 -1.59 27.20
CA ARG A 37 3.61 -1.01 26.11
C ARG A 37 2.60 -2.00 25.56
N SER A 38 2.97 -3.27 25.41
CA SER A 38 2.01 -4.34 25.06
C SER A 38 0.91 -4.43 26.10
N GLN A 39 1.26 -4.46 27.38
CA GLN A 39 0.30 -4.53 28.49
C GLN A 39 -0.69 -3.36 28.47
N ALA A 40 -0.18 -2.13 28.31
CA ALA A 40 -1.02 -0.93 28.23
C ALA A 40 -1.96 -0.94 27.01
N LEU A 41 -1.44 -1.26 25.82
CA LEU A 41 -2.23 -1.26 24.58
C LEU A 41 -3.27 -2.37 24.56
N VAL A 42 -2.92 -3.60 24.96
CA VAL A 42 -3.86 -4.72 25.04
C VAL A 42 -5.01 -4.39 25.99
N HIS A 43 -4.72 -3.76 27.13
CA HIS A 43 -5.74 -3.32 28.06
C HIS A 43 -6.63 -2.22 27.47
N GLN A 44 -6.03 -1.20 26.84
CA GLN A 44 -6.77 -0.12 26.16
C GLN A 44 -7.70 -0.66 25.07
N ILE A 45 -7.23 -1.59 24.24
CA ILE A 45 -8.02 -2.20 23.17
C ILE A 45 -9.24 -2.94 23.77
N MET A 46 -9.04 -3.74 24.82
CA MET A 46 -10.15 -4.43 25.49
C MET A 46 -11.16 -3.45 26.12
N ASP A 47 -10.73 -2.27 26.58
CA ASP A 47 -11.60 -1.24 27.16
C ASP A 47 -12.41 -0.48 26.12
N GLU A 48 -11.76 -0.08 25.03
CA GLU A 48 -12.34 0.85 24.06
C GLU A 48 -13.09 0.14 22.94
N GLN A 49 -12.72 -1.11 22.63
CA GLN A 49 -13.18 -1.80 21.41
C GLN A 49 -14.16 -2.95 21.68
N TYR A 50 -14.40 -3.29 22.95
CA TYR A 50 -15.31 -4.36 23.36
C TYR A 50 -16.25 -3.93 24.48
N ARG A 51 -17.56 -4.16 24.31
CA ARG A 51 -18.59 -3.88 25.32
C ARG A 51 -19.69 -4.94 25.28
N ASN A 52 -20.34 -5.16 26.42
CA ASN A 52 -21.52 -6.01 26.50
C ASN A 52 -22.78 -5.24 26.05
N ALA A 53 -22.83 -4.92 24.76
CA ALA A 53 -23.92 -4.16 24.13
C ALA A 53 -24.10 -4.63 22.67
N PRO A 54 -25.26 -4.38 22.04
CA PRO A 54 -25.47 -4.71 20.62
C PRO A 54 -24.47 -4.07 19.65
N ASP A 55 -23.95 -2.88 19.98
CA ASP A 55 -22.87 -2.14 19.28
C ASP A 55 -21.51 -2.36 19.97
N GLY A 56 -21.33 -3.53 20.56
CA GLY A 56 -20.22 -3.84 21.45
C GLY A 56 -18.90 -4.15 20.77
N LEU A 57 -18.87 -4.31 19.45
CA LEU A 57 -17.66 -4.63 18.68
C LEU A 57 -17.29 -3.44 17.79
N SER A 58 -15.98 -3.19 17.68
CA SER A 58 -15.46 -2.09 16.88
C SER A 58 -15.50 -2.32 15.38
N GLY A 59 -15.72 -3.55 14.91
CA GLY A 59 -15.76 -3.94 13.49
C GLY A 59 -16.60 -5.20 13.27
N ASN A 60 -16.45 -5.82 12.10
CA ASN A 60 -17.05 -7.12 11.83
C ASN A 60 -16.55 -8.17 12.84
N GLU A 61 -17.37 -9.15 13.16
CA GLU A 61 -16.99 -10.18 14.15
C GLU A 61 -16.00 -11.21 13.54
N ASP A 62 -16.00 -11.30 12.21
CA ASP A 62 -15.15 -12.16 11.39
C ASP A 62 -15.14 -13.62 11.84
N CYS A 63 -16.37 -14.14 11.98
CA CYS A 63 -16.66 -15.55 12.21
C CYS A 63 -15.93 -16.16 13.43
N GLY A 64 -15.78 -15.39 14.50
CA GLY A 64 -15.13 -15.78 15.74
C GLY A 64 -13.80 -15.08 16.00
N GLN A 65 -13.21 -14.42 15.00
CA GLN A 65 -11.85 -13.88 15.11
C GLN A 65 -11.76 -12.76 16.17
N MET A 66 -12.69 -11.80 16.17
CA MET A 66 -12.72 -10.73 17.17
C MET A 66 -12.96 -11.27 18.58
N SER A 67 -13.89 -12.22 18.71
CA SER A 67 -14.23 -12.85 19.98
C SER A 67 -13.06 -13.66 20.55
N ALA A 68 -12.37 -14.43 19.69
CA ALA A 68 -11.19 -15.20 20.07
C ALA A 68 -10.03 -14.30 20.51
N TRP A 69 -9.82 -13.17 19.82
CA TRP A 69 -8.81 -12.18 20.23
C TRP A 69 -9.05 -11.68 21.64
N TYR A 70 -10.30 -11.32 21.96
CA TYR A 70 -10.66 -10.86 23.30
C TYR A 70 -10.42 -11.93 24.36
N LEU A 71 -10.85 -13.17 24.11
CA LEU A 71 -10.67 -14.28 25.06
C LEU A 71 -9.20 -14.57 25.35
N PHE A 72 -8.36 -14.72 24.32
CA PHE A 72 -6.91 -14.92 24.49
C PHE A 72 -6.29 -13.76 25.28
N SER A 73 -6.58 -12.53 24.89
CA SER A 73 -6.03 -11.33 25.53
C SER A 73 -6.47 -11.21 27.00
N ALA A 74 -7.74 -11.51 27.31
CA ALA A 74 -8.28 -11.47 28.66
C ALA A 74 -7.69 -12.57 29.56
N LEU A 75 -7.33 -13.73 29.00
CA LEU A 75 -6.58 -14.78 29.69
C LEU A 75 -5.10 -14.41 29.89
N GLY A 76 -4.60 -13.40 29.18
CA GLY A 76 -3.26 -12.83 29.36
C GLY A 76 -2.23 -13.29 28.34
N PHE A 77 -2.59 -13.98 27.26
CA PHE A 77 -1.64 -14.41 26.24
C PHE A 77 -2.28 -14.55 24.85
N TYR A 78 -1.49 -14.40 23.78
CA TYR A 78 -1.98 -14.41 22.40
C TYR A 78 -1.04 -15.13 21.43
N PRO A 79 -1.55 -15.92 20.47
CA PRO A 79 -0.73 -16.55 19.43
C PRO A 79 -0.39 -15.55 18.30
N VAL A 80 0.71 -14.80 18.47
CA VAL A 80 1.18 -13.80 17.48
C VAL A 80 1.49 -14.44 16.12
N THR A 81 2.07 -15.65 16.12
CA THR A 81 2.42 -16.38 14.90
C THR A 81 1.92 -17.81 15.00
N PRO A 82 0.64 -18.07 14.64
CA PRO A 82 0.11 -19.43 14.57
C PRO A 82 1.02 -20.34 13.74
N GLY A 83 1.27 -21.55 14.24
CA GLY A 83 2.26 -22.49 13.69
C GLY A 83 3.57 -22.55 14.49
N THR A 84 3.85 -21.55 15.32
CA THR A 84 4.87 -21.65 16.39
C THR A 84 4.31 -22.37 17.61
N ASP A 85 5.20 -22.81 18.51
CA ASP A 85 4.85 -23.56 19.73
C ASP A 85 4.68 -22.66 20.96
N TYR A 86 4.44 -21.36 20.78
CA TYR A 86 4.34 -20.42 21.89
C TYR A 86 3.27 -19.34 21.73
N TYR A 87 2.93 -18.72 22.86
CA TYR A 87 1.95 -17.64 22.99
C TYR A 87 2.61 -16.45 23.68
N VAL A 88 2.45 -15.24 23.19
CA VAL A 88 3.07 -14.04 23.76
C VAL A 88 2.21 -13.51 24.90
N ILE A 89 2.82 -13.21 26.05
CA ILE A 89 2.09 -12.68 27.22
C ILE A 89 1.66 -11.23 26.94
N GLY A 90 0.39 -10.95 27.23
CA GLY A 90 -0.21 -9.61 27.19
C GLY A 90 -0.43 -9.05 28.60
N SER A 91 -1.64 -8.61 28.88
CA SER A 91 -2.09 -8.20 30.21
C SER A 91 -3.43 -8.88 30.51
N PRO A 92 -3.49 -9.83 31.46
CA PRO A 92 -4.75 -10.52 31.75
C PRO A 92 -5.79 -9.58 32.36
N ARG A 93 -7.06 -9.93 32.17
CA ARG A 93 -8.23 -9.22 32.74
C ARG A 93 -9.11 -10.06 33.65
N VAL A 94 -9.04 -11.39 33.51
CA VAL A 94 -9.73 -12.29 34.43
C VAL A 94 -9.13 -12.16 35.83
N THR A 95 -9.92 -12.42 36.87
CA THR A 95 -9.37 -12.65 38.22
C THR A 95 -8.95 -14.11 38.39
N HIS A 96 -9.72 -15.03 37.80
CA HIS A 96 -9.49 -16.46 37.80
C HIS A 96 -10.07 -17.07 36.52
N ALA A 97 -9.39 -18.07 35.94
CA ALA A 97 -9.92 -18.88 34.85
C ALA A 97 -9.40 -20.33 34.94
N GLU A 98 -10.24 -21.28 34.56
CA GLU A 98 -9.89 -22.70 34.45
C GLU A 98 -10.14 -23.17 33.03
N LEU A 99 -9.11 -23.77 32.42
CA LEU A 99 -9.13 -24.26 31.06
C LEU A 99 -8.87 -25.77 31.09
N PRO A 100 -9.93 -26.60 31.08
CA PRO A 100 -9.77 -28.04 30.91
C PRO A 100 -9.35 -28.35 29.48
N PHE A 101 -8.38 -29.24 29.32
CA PHE A 101 -7.93 -29.75 28.02
C PHE A 101 -8.41 -31.19 27.80
N ASP A 102 -8.46 -31.60 26.53
CA ASP A 102 -8.90 -32.95 26.14
C ASP A 102 -8.00 -34.08 26.68
N ASN A 103 -6.77 -33.75 27.09
CA ASN A 103 -5.86 -34.70 27.73
C ASN A 103 -6.16 -34.94 29.23
N GLY A 104 -7.20 -34.29 29.77
CA GLY A 104 -7.62 -34.40 31.17
C GLY A 104 -6.88 -33.45 32.14
N ASN A 105 -5.88 -32.71 31.68
CA ASN A 105 -5.23 -31.68 32.48
C ASN A 105 -6.06 -30.40 32.49
N THR A 106 -5.81 -29.53 33.47
CA THR A 106 -6.44 -28.21 33.57
C THR A 106 -5.38 -27.16 33.81
N LEU A 107 -5.40 -26.09 33.02
CA LEU A 107 -4.66 -24.87 33.30
C LEU A 107 -5.52 -23.93 34.14
N THR A 108 -5.01 -23.52 35.28
CA THR A 108 -5.58 -22.49 36.14
C THR A 108 -4.81 -21.20 35.95
N ILE A 109 -5.51 -20.11 35.66
CA ILE A 109 -4.95 -18.76 35.58
C ILE A 109 -5.48 -17.97 36.77
N SER A 110 -4.59 -17.42 37.58
CA SER A 110 -4.91 -16.59 38.76
C SER A 110 -4.27 -15.23 38.60
N VAL A 111 -5.03 -14.15 38.81
CA VAL A 111 -4.53 -12.78 38.71
C VAL A 111 -4.71 -12.08 40.05
N LYS A 112 -3.59 -11.84 40.72
CA LYS A 112 -3.51 -11.11 41.97
C LYS A 112 -3.35 -9.62 41.72
N GLU A 113 -4.13 -8.84 42.47
CA GLU A 113 -4.05 -7.39 42.48
C GLU A 113 -4.28 -6.74 41.08
N GLY A 114 -5.01 -7.43 40.21
CA GLY A 114 -5.44 -6.90 38.92
C GLY A 114 -6.64 -5.95 39.06
N GLY A 115 -6.83 -5.10 38.06
CA GLY A 115 -7.97 -4.17 37.99
C GLY A 115 -7.78 -3.11 36.91
N PRO A 116 -8.76 -2.21 36.72
CA PRO A 116 -8.73 -1.18 35.68
C PRO A 116 -7.45 -0.32 35.69
N ASP A 117 -6.95 0.01 36.87
CA ASP A 117 -5.73 0.82 37.07
C ASP A 117 -4.46 -0.01 37.25
N ARG A 118 -4.58 -1.35 37.32
CA ARG A 118 -3.49 -2.29 37.64
C ARG A 118 -3.27 -3.27 36.49
N ARG A 119 -2.69 -2.75 35.41
CA ARG A 119 -2.49 -3.44 34.12
C ARG A 119 -1.06 -3.94 33.88
N TYR A 120 -0.13 -3.67 34.79
CA TYR A 120 1.27 -4.04 34.57
C TYR A 120 1.68 -5.27 35.38
N ILE A 121 2.19 -6.29 34.70
CA ILE A 121 2.68 -7.51 35.35
C ILE A 121 3.94 -7.18 36.16
N GLN A 122 3.89 -7.46 37.46
CA GLN A 122 5.01 -7.31 38.41
C GLN A 122 5.85 -8.58 38.51
N SER A 123 5.18 -9.73 38.54
CA SER A 123 5.79 -11.06 38.55
C SER A 123 4.82 -12.10 38.03
N VAL A 124 5.37 -13.21 37.53
CA VAL A 124 4.59 -14.39 37.14
C VAL A 124 5.19 -15.60 37.84
N THR A 125 4.34 -16.52 38.29
CA THR A 125 4.77 -17.84 38.74
C THR A 125 4.06 -18.95 37.96
N TRP A 126 4.78 -20.05 37.76
CA TRP A 126 4.25 -21.28 37.18
C TRP A 126 4.37 -22.39 38.22
N ASN A 127 3.25 -22.89 38.71
CA ASN A 127 3.19 -23.87 39.80
C ASN A 127 3.95 -23.40 41.07
N GLY A 128 3.90 -22.10 41.35
CA GLY A 128 4.58 -21.48 42.50
C GLY A 128 6.04 -21.09 42.27
N GLU A 129 6.65 -21.52 41.16
CA GLU A 129 8.03 -21.18 40.82
C GLU A 129 8.09 -19.90 39.96
N PRO A 130 9.09 -19.01 40.15
CA PRO A 130 9.25 -17.81 39.34
C PRO A 130 9.31 -18.10 37.82
N TYR A 131 8.60 -17.29 37.04
CA TYR A 131 8.53 -17.41 35.59
C TYR A 131 8.86 -16.08 34.91
N GLU A 132 10.04 -15.98 34.30
CA GLU A 132 10.54 -14.71 33.75
C GLU A 132 10.24 -14.50 32.26
N LYS A 133 9.87 -15.55 31.54
CA LYS A 133 9.60 -15.46 30.09
C LYS A 133 8.35 -14.62 29.84
N THR A 134 8.39 -13.78 28.81
CA THR A 134 7.24 -12.98 28.35
C THR A 134 6.40 -13.70 27.28
N TYR A 135 6.52 -15.03 27.24
CA TYR A 135 5.79 -15.91 26.35
C TYR A 135 5.61 -17.27 27.04
N LEU A 136 4.55 -18.01 26.70
CA LEU A 136 4.20 -19.32 27.23
C LEU A 136 4.42 -20.38 26.15
N LEU A 137 5.01 -21.51 26.52
CA LEU A 137 5.16 -22.64 25.60
C LEU A 137 3.89 -23.49 25.58
N HIS A 138 3.43 -23.87 24.39
CA HIS A 138 2.26 -24.71 24.17
C HIS A 138 2.33 -26.01 24.97
N ARG A 139 3.51 -26.67 25.00
CA ARG A 139 3.71 -27.88 25.81
C ARG A 139 3.47 -27.67 27.31
N HIS A 140 3.90 -26.53 27.86
CA HIS A 140 3.66 -26.23 29.28
C HIS A 140 2.18 -25.96 29.54
N LEU A 141 1.47 -25.29 28.62
CA LEU A 141 0.03 -25.11 28.76
C LEU A 141 -0.68 -26.47 28.87
N LEU A 142 -0.36 -27.43 27.99
CA LEU A 142 -0.98 -28.76 27.98
C LEU A 142 -0.61 -29.64 29.19
N GLU A 143 0.50 -29.38 29.87
CA GLU A 143 0.84 -30.01 31.15
C GLU A 143 -0.11 -29.55 32.28
N GLY A 144 -0.80 -28.42 32.10
CA GLY A 144 -1.70 -27.83 33.08
C GLY A 144 -0.97 -27.20 34.26
N GLY A 145 -1.67 -27.02 35.37
CA GLY A 145 -1.13 -26.42 36.60
C GLY A 145 -1.66 -25.00 36.83
N THR A 146 -0.91 -24.18 37.58
CA THR A 146 -1.31 -22.82 37.95
C THR A 146 -0.33 -21.79 37.39
N LEU A 147 -0.82 -20.92 36.53
CA LEU A 147 -0.16 -19.71 36.07
C LEU A 147 -0.71 -18.52 36.88
N GLU A 148 0.14 -17.91 37.71
CA GLU A 148 -0.27 -16.80 38.56
C GLU A 148 0.43 -15.51 38.17
N PHE A 149 -0.35 -14.48 37.89
CA PHE A 149 0.11 -13.12 37.63
C PHE A 149 -0.07 -12.26 38.87
N THR A 150 0.93 -11.46 39.23
CA THR A 150 0.78 -10.36 40.19
C THR A 150 0.86 -9.04 39.44
N MET A 151 -0.15 -8.18 39.58
CA MET A 151 -0.31 -6.95 38.81
C MET A 151 0.00 -5.70 39.64
N GLY A 152 0.33 -4.59 38.96
CA GLY A 152 0.66 -3.30 39.56
C GLY A 152 0.28 -2.13 38.67
N GLU A 153 0.35 -0.92 39.25
CA GLU A 153 -0.01 0.35 38.61
C GLU A 153 1.08 0.87 37.66
N GLU A 154 2.33 0.46 37.87
CA GLU A 154 3.49 0.91 37.11
C GLU A 154 4.23 -0.25 36.45
N PRO A 155 4.95 -0.03 35.33
CA PRO A 155 5.78 -1.04 34.69
C PRO A 155 6.78 -1.70 35.65
N SER A 156 6.85 -3.04 35.64
CA SER A 156 7.83 -3.77 36.44
C SER A 156 9.26 -3.47 35.99
N ALA A 157 10.13 -3.12 36.94
CA ALA A 157 11.55 -2.91 36.68
C ALA A 157 12.35 -4.23 36.59
N THR A 158 11.77 -5.37 36.97
CA THR A 158 12.52 -6.62 37.17
C THR A 158 12.01 -7.78 36.32
N TRP A 159 10.71 -7.92 36.12
CA TRP A 159 10.14 -9.06 35.40
C TRP A 159 10.32 -8.90 33.89
N GLY A 160 10.81 -9.94 33.21
CA GLY A 160 10.88 -10.00 31.73
C GLY A 160 11.81 -8.96 31.08
N VAL A 161 12.78 -8.40 31.82
CA VAL A 161 13.75 -7.43 31.30
C VAL A 161 14.89 -8.05 30.50
N ASP A 162 15.21 -9.32 30.78
CA ASP A 162 16.30 -10.03 30.13
C ASP A 162 15.93 -10.38 28.68
N PRO A 163 16.73 -10.01 27.66
CA PRO A 163 16.52 -10.45 26.28
C PRO A 163 16.31 -11.95 26.10
N ALA A 164 16.91 -12.80 26.93
CA ALA A 164 16.71 -14.25 26.90
C ALA A 164 15.29 -14.70 27.30
N SER A 165 14.50 -13.79 27.87
CA SER A 165 13.11 -14.02 28.29
C SER A 165 12.09 -13.57 27.24
N TRP A 166 12.52 -12.89 26.18
CA TRP A 166 11.63 -12.37 25.13
C TRP A 166 11.21 -13.50 24.17
N PRO A 167 10.10 -13.33 23.43
CA PRO A 167 9.67 -14.35 22.49
C PRO A 167 10.73 -14.49 21.38
N PRO A 168 10.99 -15.72 20.89
CA PRO A 168 12.03 -15.95 19.91
C PRO A 168 11.64 -15.32 18.57
N SER A 169 12.56 -14.53 18.03
CA SER A 169 12.51 -14.05 16.66
C SER A 169 13.90 -14.15 16.05
N SER A 170 14.00 -14.82 14.91
CA SER A 170 15.21 -14.88 14.12
C SER A 170 14.85 -14.74 12.66
N VAL A 171 15.71 -14.09 11.90
CA VAL A 171 15.65 -14.04 10.45
C VAL A 171 16.86 -14.82 9.96
N ASP A 172 16.65 -16.04 9.47
CA ASP A 172 17.70 -16.83 8.82
C ASP A 172 17.61 -16.62 7.30
N TYR A 173 17.89 -15.40 6.88
CA TYR A 173 18.17 -15.10 5.48
C TYR A 173 19.64 -14.70 5.37
N PRO A 174 20.33 -15.07 4.27
CA PRO A 174 21.62 -14.46 3.97
C PRO A 174 21.44 -12.94 3.97
N GLU A 175 22.42 -12.19 4.50
CA GLU A 175 22.37 -10.73 4.42
C GLU A 175 22.26 -10.34 2.94
N LEU A 176 21.07 -9.93 2.52
CA LEU A 176 20.80 -9.57 1.14
C LEU A 176 21.37 -8.20 0.87
N MET A 177 22.17 -8.10 -0.19
CA MET A 177 22.63 -6.82 -0.71
C MET A 177 21.43 -6.08 -1.34
N PRO A 178 20.96 -4.95 -0.79
CA PRO A 178 19.85 -4.21 -1.38
C PRO A 178 20.18 -3.78 -2.81
N VAL A 179 19.16 -3.66 -3.65
CA VAL A 179 19.34 -3.12 -5.01
C VAL A 179 19.52 -1.60 -4.98
N PRO A 180 20.19 -0.99 -5.98
CA PRO A 180 20.12 0.45 -6.19
C PRO A 180 18.67 0.94 -6.29
N ALA A 181 18.36 2.11 -5.76
CA ALA A 181 17.06 2.75 -5.93
C ALA A 181 17.17 4.05 -6.73
N LEU A 182 16.12 4.36 -7.50
CA LEU A 182 15.99 5.62 -8.22
C LEU A 182 15.58 6.71 -7.24
N ALA A 183 16.51 7.62 -6.94
CA ALA A 183 16.26 8.83 -6.16
C ALA A 183 15.64 9.95 -7.00
N GLN A 184 15.93 9.98 -8.30
CA GLN A 184 15.36 10.93 -9.27
C GLN A 184 15.31 10.29 -10.67
N GLY A 185 14.27 10.62 -11.43
CA GLY A 185 14.08 10.22 -12.82
C GLY A 185 12.60 10.03 -13.14
N LYS A 186 12.10 10.67 -14.19
CA LYS A 186 10.75 10.54 -14.73
C LYS A 186 10.73 9.44 -15.79
N ARG A 187 9.76 8.52 -15.73
CA ARG A 187 9.62 7.43 -16.71
C ARG A 187 9.53 7.91 -18.16
N ALA A 188 9.02 9.12 -18.39
CA ALA A 188 9.00 9.79 -19.68
C ALA A 188 9.47 11.24 -19.57
N PHE A 189 10.18 11.74 -20.59
CA PHE A 189 10.76 13.08 -20.61
C PHE A 189 10.89 13.65 -22.02
N GLN A 190 10.78 14.98 -22.19
CA GLN A 190 10.80 15.63 -23.51
C GLN A 190 12.19 16.01 -24.01
N PHE A 191 13.02 16.63 -23.18
CA PHE A 191 14.32 17.17 -23.62
C PHE A 191 15.46 16.39 -23.02
N ARG A 192 15.59 16.47 -21.71
CA ARG A 192 16.54 15.72 -20.91
C ARG A 192 15.96 15.48 -19.55
N ASP A 193 16.45 14.44 -18.89
CA ASP A 193 16.13 14.20 -17.50
C ASP A 193 17.39 13.88 -16.70
N THR A 194 17.33 14.14 -15.40
CA THR A 194 18.42 13.84 -14.48
C THR A 194 18.10 12.58 -13.71
N ILE A 195 18.95 11.57 -13.88
CA ILE A 195 18.85 10.30 -13.17
C ILE A 195 19.78 10.35 -11.97
N ALA A 196 19.21 10.09 -10.79
CA ALA A 196 19.97 9.92 -9.55
C ALA A 196 19.66 8.56 -8.94
N LEU A 197 20.71 7.85 -8.54
CA LEU A 197 20.64 6.60 -7.80
C LEU A 197 21.06 6.82 -6.34
N ASN A 198 20.45 6.08 -5.43
CA ASN A 198 20.86 5.99 -4.04
C ASN A 198 20.93 4.54 -3.54
N HIS A 199 21.61 4.34 -2.42
CA HIS A 199 21.75 3.05 -1.78
C HIS A 199 21.82 3.22 -0.25
N PRO A 200 21.12 2.38 0.55
CA PRO A 200 21.04 2.56 2.00
C PRO A 200 22.27 2.07 2.77
N VAL A 201 23.07 1.17 2.17
CA VAL A 201 24.27 0.61 2.82
C VAL A 201 25.50 1.49 2.54
N PRO A 202 26.17 2.04 3.57
CA PRO A 202 27.41 2.79 3.41
C PRO A 202 28.55 1.93 2.84
N GLY A 203 29.45 2.52 2.05
CA GLY A 203 30.60 1.80 1.46
C GLY A 203 30.24 0.94 0.25
N THR A 204 28.99 1.00 -0.22
CA THR A 204 28.54 0.34 -1.45
C THR A 204 28.97 1.10 -2.69
N GLU A 205 29.46 0.35 -3.69
CA GLU A 205 29.67 0.87 -5.03
C GLU A 205 28.49 0.50 -5.93
N MET A 206 28.03 1.44 -6.76
CA MET A 206 26.98 1.18 -7.73
C MET A 206 27.53 1.28 -9.16
N TYR A 207 27.03 0.41 -10.02
CA TYR A 207 27.40 0.35 -11.42
C TYR A 207 26.16 0.28 -12.29
N PHE A 208 26.21 0.89 -13.47
CA PHE A 208 25.05 0.99 -14.34
C PHE A 208 25.42 0.99 -15.83
N THR A 209 24.42 0.75 -16.67
CA THR A 209 24.44 0.86 -18.13
C THR A 209 23.18 1.57 -18.58
N VAL A 210 23.21 2.27 -19.72
CA VAL A 210 22.06 3.03 -20.27
C VAL A 210 21.51 2.44 -21.57
N ASP A 211 22.19 1.43 -22.10
CA ASP A 211 21.82 0.71 -23.32
C ASP A 211 21.07 -0.61 -23.04
N GLY A 212 20.81 -0.92 -21.77
CA GLY A 212 20.16 -2.16 -21.32
C GLY A 212 21.08 -3.38 -21.25
N SER A 213 22.38 -3.24 -21.50
CA SER A 213 23.37 -4.30 -21.26
C SER A 213 23.57 -4.57 -19.77
N ASP A 214 24.12 -5.73 -19.40
CA ASP A 214 24.21 -6.13 -17.98
C ASP A 214 25.33 -5.38 -17.23
N PRO A 215 25.03 -4.58 -16.19
CA PRO A 215 26.03 -3.89 -15.38
C PRO A 215 26.74 -4.79 -14.36
N ALA A 216 26.25 -6.03 -14.14
CA ALA A 216 26.92 -7.02 -13.28
C ALA A 216 28.14 -7.66 -13.98
N ASP A 217 28.17 -7.68 -15.31
CA ASP A 217 29.34 -8.13 -16.07
C ASP A 217 30.46 -7.07 -16.01
N SER A 218 31.50 -7.37 -15.24
CA SER A 218 32.68 -6.49 -15.10
C SER A 218 33.48 -6.29 -16.40
N THR A 219 33.27 -7.12 -17.42
CA THR A 219 33.91 -7.00 -18.74
C THR A 219 33.12 -6.15 -19.72
N ASN A 220 31.88 -5.80 -19.37
CA ASN A 220 31.03 -4.95 -20.19
C ASN A 220 31.60 -3.54 -20.30
N THR A 221 31.92 -3.11 -21.52
CA THR A 221 32.52 -1.79 -21.79
C THR A 221 31.54 -0.62 -21.67
N ALA A 222 30.22 -0.89 -21.71
CA ALA A 222 29.18 0.11 -21.46
C ALA A 222 28.93 0.35 -19.96
N ARG A 223 29.54 -0.46 -19.09
CA ARG A 223 29.39 -0.38 -17.63
C ARG A 223 30.11 0.84 -17.07
N LEU A 224 29.36 1.69 -16.38
CA LEU A 224 29.85 2.88 -15.71
C LEU A 224 29.71 2.77 -14.20
N LYS A 225 30.68 3.31 -13.46
CA LYS A 225 30.58 3.46 -12.00
C LYS A 225 29.75 4.71 -11.68
N TYR A 226 28.70 4.56 -10.90
CA TYR A 226 27.90 5.69 -10.44
C TYR A 226 28.66 6.47 -9.36
N THR A 227 28.80 7.78 -9.57
CA THR A 227 29.48 8.69 -8.65
C THR A 227 28.65 9.94 -8.36
N LEU A 228 27.92 10.43 -9.37
CA LEU A 228 27.05 11.59 -9.33
C LEU A 228 25.84 11.35 -10.25
N PRO A 229 24.74 12.11 -10.06
CA PRO A 229 23.63 12.13 -11.01
C PRO A 229 24.08 12.44 -12.43
N PHE A 230 23.41 11.86 -13.43
CA PHE A 230 23.75 12.03 -14.85
C PHE A 230 22.51 12.37 -15.68
N GLN A 231 22.72 12.89 -16.88
CA GLN A 231 21.63 13.27 -17.79
C GLN A 231 21.39 12.18 -18.84
N ILE A 232 20.11 11.99 -19.17
CA ILE A 232 19.67 11.25 -20.35
C ILE A 232 18.94 12.21 -21.29
N GLU A 233 19.18 12.08 -22.59
CA GLU A 233 18.58 12.94 -23.63
C GLU A 233 17.73 12.15 -24.64
N GLU A 234 17.87 10.83 -24.62
CA GLU A 234 17.23 9.86 -25.53
C GLU A 234 16.60 8.71 -24.74
N THR A 235 15.70 7.96 -25.40
CA THR A 235 15.11 6.75 -24.81
C THR A 235 16.21 5.82 -24.30
N THR A 236 16.17 5.51 -23.01
CA THR A 236 17.27 4.88 -22.27
C THR A 236 16.75 3.67 -21.52
N THR A 237 17.46 2.54 -21.59
CA THR A 237 17.20 1.41 -20.70
C THR A 237 18.31 1.36 -19.66
N LEU A 238 18.01 1.92 -18.50
CA LEU A 238 18.92 1.89 -17.36
C LEU A 238 18.90 0.50 -16.74
N LYS A 239 20.07 -0.11 -16.57
CA LYS A 239 20.25 -1.19 -15.61
C LYS A 239 21.26 -0.80 -14.55
N ALA A 240 21.05 -1.19 -13.30
CA ALA A 240 21.98 -0.90 -12.22
C ALA A 240 22.15 -2.06 -11.24
N VAL A 241 23.34 -2.17 -10.66
CA VAL A 241 23.72 -3.16 -9.65
C VAL A 241 24.52 -2.48 -8.54
N ALA A 242 24.34 -2.95 -7.30
CA ALA A 242 25.12 -2.53 -6.15
C ALA A 242 26.10 -3.64 -5.75
N VAL A 243 27.32 -3.26 -5.35
CA VAL A 243 28.38 -4.19 -4.94
C VAL A 243 28.97 -3.70 -3.62
N HIS A 244 28.99 -4.58 -2.62
CA HIS A 244 29.58 -4.33 -1.31
C HIS A 244 30.63 -5.40 -0.96
N PRO A 245 31.76 -5.04 -0.33
CA PRO A 245 32.85 -5.98 -0.07
C PRO A 245 32.47 -7.22 0.76
N THR A 246 31.51 -7.09 1.68
CA THR A 246 31.08 -8.20 2.56
C THR A 246 29.78 -8.86 2.14
N LEU A 247 28.87 -8.12 1.50
CA LEU A 247 27.52 -8.61 1.14
C LEU A 247 27.46 -9.17 -0.28
N GLY A 248 28.51 -8.94 -1.08
CA GLY A 248 28.53 -9.32 -2.49
C GLY A 248 27.77 -8.32 -3.37
N ALA A 249 27.15 -8.82 -4.43
CA ALA A 249 26.39 -8.03 -5.39
C ALA A 249 24.88 -8.17 -5.15
N SER A 250 24.13 -7.09 -5.40
CA SER A 250 22.67 -7.13 -5.47
C SER A 250 22.20 -7.79 -6.76
N ASP A 251 20.89 -8.03 -6.85
CA ASP A 251 20.24 -8.23 -8.14
C ASP A 251 20.35 -6.98 -9.02
N VAL A 252 20.19 -7.15 -10.33
CA VAL A 252 20.18 -6.07 -11.30
C VAL A 252 18.77 -5.50 -11.42
N ILE A 253 18.62 -4.20 -11.19
CA ILE A 253 17.38 -3.48 -11.50
C ILE A 253 17.40 -2.99 -12.95
N SER A 254 16.21 -2.88 -13.57
CA SER A 254 16.05 -2.38 -14.93
C SER A 254 14.91 -1.38 -14.99
N THR A 255 15.12 -0.25 -15.66
CA THR A 255 14.10 0.78 -15.87
C THR A 255 14.24 1.36 -17.27
N LYS A 256 13.13 1.46 -17.99
CA LYS A 256 13.07 2.10 -19.31
C LYS A 256 12.55 3.53 -19.15
N PHE A 257 13.35 4.49 -19.59
CA PHE A 257 13.01 5.91 -19.69
C PHE A 257 12.68 6.22 -21.14
N LEU A 258 11.50 6.78 -21.39
CA LEU A 258 11.05 7.13 -22.73
C LEU A 258 11.32 8.60 -23.03
N LYS A 259 11.97 8.84 -24.16
CA LYS A 259 12.01 10.17 -24.78
C LYS A 259 10.69 10.42 -25.47
N ILE A 260 9.94 11.40 -24.99
CA ILE A 260 8.71 11.86 -25.62
C ILE A 260 9.11 12.47 -26.97
N PRO A 261 8.53 12.00 -28.09
CA PRO A 261 8.95 12.42 -29.43
C PRO A 261 8.52 13.84 -29.79
N SER A 262 7.72 14.48 -28.93
CA SER A 262 7.17 15.82 -29.14
C SER A 262 7.50 16.76 -27.98
N ASP A 263 7.53 18.05 -28.29
CA ASP A 263 7.62 19.18 -27.37
C ASP A 263 6.23 19.74 -27.02
N TRP A 264 5.19 18.91 -27.14
CA TRP A 264 3.82 19.31 -26.87
C TRP A 264 3.64 19.69 -25.41
N SER A 265 2.68 20.55 -25.14
CA SER A 265 2.28 20.85 -23.77
C SER A 265 0.80 20.54 -23.59
N ILE A 266 0.41 20.32 -22.34
CA ILE A 266 -0.96 20.00 -21.97
C ILE A 266 -1.39 20.86 -20.80
N THR A 267 -2.60 21.38 -20.89
CA THR A 267 -3.29 22.08 -19.80
C THR A 267 -4.44 21.20 -19.32
N ILE A 268 -4.45 20.89 -18.04
CA ILE A 268 -5.50 20.12 -17.39
C ILE A 268 -6.55 21.08 -16.82
N GLY A 269 -7.80 20.96 -17.26
CA GLY A 269 -8.90 21.83 -16.85
C GLY A 269 -9.47 21.51 -15.47
N GLN A 270 -9.47 20.24 -15.07
CA GLN A 270 -9.96 19.77 -13.76
C GLN A 270 -8.91 18.91 -13.06
N ALA A 271 -8.76 19.04 -11.75
CA ALA A 271 -7.77 18.25 -11.02
C ALA A 271 -8.06 16.74 -11.09
N TYR A 272 -7.07 15.96 -11.53
CA TYR A 272 -7.05 14.51 -11.34
C TYR A 272 -6.69 14.18 -9.87
N SER A 273 -6.94 12.94 -9.47
CA SER A 273 -6.69 12.45 -8.12
C SER A 273 -5.20 12.24 -7.87
N GLU A 274 -4.71 12.68 -6.70
CA GLU A 274 -3.35 12.38 -6.22
C GLU A 274 -3.08 10.86 -6.07
N GLN A 275 -4.15 10.05 -5.98
CA GLN A 275 -4.04 8.59 -5.93
C GLN A 275 -3.66 7.97 -7.28
N TYR A 276 -4.04 8.61 -8.38
CA TYR A 276 -3.92 8.08 -9.75
C TYR A 276 -3.46 9.20 -10.68
N THR A 277 -2.17 9.52 -10.63
CA THR A 277 -1.60 10.68 -11.36
C THR A 277 -1.04 10.31 -12.72
N ALA A 278 -0.79 9.03 -12.98
CA ALA A 278 -0.07 8.52 -14.15
C ALA A 278 1.32 9.14 -14.41
N GLY A 279 1.97 9.69 -13.38
CA GLY A 279 3.23 10.43 -13.54
C GLY A 279 3.08 11.94 -13.66
N GLY A 280 1.86 12.47 -13.55
CA GLY A 280 1.54 13.89 -13.41
C GLY A 280 0.90 14.50 -14.65
N ASP A 281 1.04 15.81 -14.82
CA ASP A 281 0.29 16.59 -15.83
C ASP A 281 0.55 16.14 -17.27
N GLN A 282 1.75 15.64 -17.55
CA GLN A 282 2.16 15.22 -18.90
C GLN A 282 1.69 13.80 -19.26
N ALA A 283 1.08 13.06 -18.34
CA ALA A 283 0.79 11.65 -18.51
C ALA A 283 0.04 11.32 -19.80
N LEU A 284 -0.91 12.19 -20.20
CA LEU A 284 -1.77 11.94 -21.36
C LEU A 284 -1.11 12.21 -22.72
N ILE A 285 0.14 12.66 -22.73
CA ILE A 285 0.92 12.96 -23.94
C ILE A 285 2.37 12.45 -23.81
N ASP A 286 2.62 11.49 -22.91
CA ASP A 286 3.96 10.99 -22.64
C ASP A 286 4.32 9.72 -23.44
N GLY A 287 3.33 9.19 -24.19
CA GLY A 287 3.46 8.02 -25.04
C GLY A 287 3.39 6.68 -24.29
N LEU A 288 3.15 6.68 -22.97
CA LEU A 288 2.91 5.49 -22.18
C LEU A 288 1.44 5.08 -22.27
N ARG A 289 1.21 3.80 -22.56
CA ARG A 289 -0.12 3.22 -22.64
C ARG A 289 -0.38 2.37 -21.41
N GLY A 290 -1.57 2.53 -20.83
CA GLY A 290 -2.05 1.72 -19.74
C GLY A 290 -2.43 0.31 -20.18
N GLY A 291 -2.10 -0.66 -19.33
CA GLY A 291 -2.60 -2.03 -19.46
C GLY A 291 -3.99 -2.20 -18.84
N PRO A 292 -4.53 -3.44 -18.80
CA PRO A 292 -5.81 -3.73 -18.16
C PRO A 292 -5.77 -3.60 -16.63
N ASP A 293 -4.59 -3.59 -16.00
CA ASP A 293 -4.48 -3.33 -14.56
C ASP A 293 -4.30 -1.83 -14.33
N PHE A 294 -5.33 -1.16 -13.81
CA PHE A 294 -5.27 0.27 -13.55
C PHE A 294 -4.34 0.65 -12.38
N LYS A 295 -3.88 -0.33 -11.60
CA LYS A 295 -3.05 -0.13 -10.39
C LYS A 295 -1.56 -0.04 -10.70
N THR A 296 -1.16 -0.28 -11.95
CA THR A 296 0.25 -0.25 -12.36
C THR A 296 0.82 1.17 -12.46
N GLY A 297 -0.06 2.18 -12.38
CA GLY A 297 0.33 3.59 -12.28
C GLY A 297 0.43 4.32 -13.62
N GLU A 298 -0.06 3.74 -14.72
CA GLU A 298 -0.14 4.37 -16.05
C GLU A 298 -1.49 5.08 -16.30
N TRP A 299 -2.45 5.01 -15.38
CA TRP A 299 -3.78 5.60 -15.57
C TRP A 299 -4.00 6.84 -14.70
N GLN A 300 -4.44 7.93 -15.34
CA GLN A 300 -4.80 9.17 -14.66
C GLN A 300 -6.29 9.13 -14.30
N GLY A 301 -6.62 9.32 -13.03
CA GLY A 301 -7.96 9.12 -12.49
C GLY A 301 -8.67 10.42 -12.08
N TYR A 302 -9.90 10.61 -12.55
CA TYR A 302 -10.75 11.77 -12.26
C TYR A 302 -11.98 11.34 -11.44
N HIS A 303 -12.13 11.84 -10.20
CA HIS A 303 -13.16 11.35 -9.26
C HIS A 303 -14.37 12.28 -9.15
N GLY A 304 -15.49 11.87 -9.75
CA GLY A 304 -16.75 12.62 -9.76
C GLY A 304 -16.64 14.01 -10.41
N VAL A 305 -15.66 14.18 -11.30
CA VAL A 305 -15.45 15.38 -12.12
C VAL A 305 -15.19 14.95 -13.55
N ASP A 306 -15.53 15.81 -14.50
CA ASP A 306 -15.21 15.63 -15.90
C ASP A 306 -13.69 15.69 -16.10
N MET A 307 -13.21 15.00 -17.13
CA MET A 307 -11.86 15.21 -17.64
C MET A 307 -11.94 16.22 -18.79
N GLU A 308 -11.19 17.30 -18.70
CA GLU A 308 -11.07 18.31 -19.76
C GLU A 308 -9.61 18.69 -19.89
N VAL A 309 -9.05 18.57 -21.09
CA VAL A 309 -7.65 18.92 -21.36
C VAL A 309 -7.49 19.61 -22.69
N VAL A 310 -6.46 20.46 -22.78
CA VAL A 310 -6.03 21.12 -24.01
C VAL A 310 -4.58 20.77 -24.27
N VAL A 311 -4.30 20.13 -25.40
CA VAL A 311 -2.96 19.82 -25.89
C VAL A 311 -2.55 20.91 -26.89
N ASP A 312 -1.45 21.61 -26.64
CA ASP A 312 -0.77 22.48 -27.59
C ASP A 312 0.35 21.70 -28.30
N LEU A 313 0.19 21.52 -29.61
CA LEU A 313 1.14 20.83 -30.47
C LEU A 313 2.40 21.66 -30.75
N GLY A 314 2.51 22.88 -30.22
CA GLY A 314 3.63 23.81 -30.36
C GLY A 314 3.64 24.58 -31.68
N SER A 315 3.11 23.98 -32.75
CA SER A 315 2.99 24.59 -34.08
C SER A 315 1.82 24.01 -34.86
N VAL A 316 1.28 24.81 -35.79
CA VAL A 316 0.24 24.35 -36.72
C VAL A 316 0.80 23.22 -37.58
N ARG A 317 0.16 22.05 -37.55
CA ARG A 317 0.56 20.84 -38.26
C ARG A 317 -0.67 20.05 -38.68
N GLU A 318 -0.50 19.19 -39.69
CA GLU A 318 -1.57 18.28 -40.10
C GLU A 318 -1.88 17.30 -38.97
N VAL A 319 -3.16 17.18 -38.63
CA VAL A 319 -3.72 16.20 -37.71
C VAL A 319 -4.76 15.39 -38.48
N SER A 320 -4.52 14.09 -38.57
CA SER A 320 -5.38 13.11 -39.21
C SER A 320 -6.42 12.56 -38.24
N THR A 321 -5.99 12.15 -37.04
CA THR A 321 -6.86 11.57 -36.01
C THR A 321 -6.49 12.02 -34.60
N VAL A 322 -7.50 12.04 -33.73
CA VAL A 322 -7.37 12.21 -32.27
C VAL A 322 -8.07 11.03 -31.60
N ALA A 323 -7.37 10.33 -30.72
CA ALA A 323 -7.87 9.13 -30.04
C ALA A 323 -7.46 9.12 -28.56
N PRO A 324 -8.28 9.69 -27.65
CA PRO A 324 -8.13 9.45 -26.22
C PRO A 324 -8.45 7.99 -25.90
N SER A 325 -7.79 7.40 -24.90
CA SER A 325 -8.14 6.06 -24.39
C SER A 325 -8.70 6.10 -22.98
N PHE A 326 -9.59 5.16 -22.70
CA PHE A 326 -10.31 5.03 -21.44
C PHE A 326 -10.32 3.58 -20.95
N LEU A 327 -10.38 3.41 -19.64
CA LEU A 327 -10.57 2.13 -18.95
C LEU A 327 -11.89 2.13 -18.18
N GLN A 328 -12.62 1.02 -18.27
CA GLN A 328 -13.74 0.69 -17.40
C GLN A 328 -13.39 -0.52 -16.55
N ASP A 329 -13.73 -0.45 -15.26
CA ASP A 329 -13.75 -1.58 -14.33
C ASP A 329 -14.90 -1.29 -13.35
N GLU A 330 -16.07 -1.88 -13.63
CA GLU A 330 -17.30 -1.57 -12.93
C GLU A 330 -17.16 -1.88 -11.44
N ASN A 331 -16.50 -2.99 -11.11
CA ASN A 331 -16.26 -3.41 -9.74
C ASN A 331 -15.45 -2.40 -8.92
N SER A 332 -14.62 -1.59 -9.59
CA SER A 332 -13.78 -0.56 -9.01
C SER A 332 -14.37 0.85 -9.14
N TRP A 333 -15.63 0.94 -9.56
CA TRP A 333 -16.38 2.20 -9.70
C TRP A 333 -15.81 3.09 -10.82
N ILE A 334 -15.02 2.49 -11.71
CA ILE A 334 -14.42 3.13 -12.88
C ILE A 334 -15.34 2.86 -14.04
N PHE A 335 -15.96 3.92 -14.56
CA PHE A 335 -16.90 3.83 -15.66
C PHE A 335 -16.39 4.64 -16.84
N PHE A 336 -16.76 4.19 -18.03
CA PHE A 336 -16.57 4.99 -19.21
C PHE A 336 -17.28 6.34 -19.09
N PRO A 337 -16.70 7.42 -19.66
CA PRO A 337 -17.40 8.69 -19.78
C PRO A 337 -18.71 8.51 -20.54
N THR A 338 -19.74 9.26 -20.16
CA THR A 338 -21.05 9.18 -20.83
C THR A 338 -20.98 9.66 -22.27
N GLU A 339 -20.07 10.59 -22.54
CA GLU A 339 -19.73 11.09 -23.86
C GLU A 339 -18.29 11.62 -23.87
N VAL A 340 -17.67 11.56 -25.04
CA VAL A 340 -16.35 12.12 -25.33
C VAL A 340 -16.50 13.11 -26.47
N GLU A 341 -16.01 14.32 -26.27
CA GLU A 341 -16.06 15.41 -27.23
C GLU A 341 -14.64 15.86 -27.57
N VAL A 342 -14.39 16.14 -28.84
CA VAL A 342 -13.09 16.64 -29.31
C VAL A 342 -13.28 17.91 -30.13
N TRP A 343 -12.44 18.91 -29.85
CA TRP A 343 -12.34 20.13 -30.64
C TRP A 343 -10.90 20.39 -31.08
N ILE A 344 -10.76 21.10 -32.19
CA ILE A 344 -9.48 21.50 -32.74
C ILE A 344 -9.46 23.01 -32.97
N SER A 345 -8.27 23.60 -32.88
CA SER A 345 -8.08 25.04 -33.11
C SER A 345 -6.68 25.33 -33.67
N ARG A 346 -6.58 26.42 -34.44
CA ARG A 346 -5.30 26.96 -34.93
C ARG A 346 -4.71 28.00 -33.97
N ASP A 347 -5.54 28.65 -33.16
CA ASP A 347 -5.18 29.84 -32.37
C ASP A 347 -5.68 29.86 -30.93
N GLU A 348 -6.32 28.77 -30.47
CA GLU A 348 -6.90 28.59 -29.12
C GLU A 348 -8.15 29.44 -28.83
N THR A 349 -8.56 30.31 -29.75
CA THR A 349 -9.72 31.19 -29.60
C THR A 349 -10.93 30.71 -30.38
N GLU A 350 -10.74 30.29 -31.64
CA GLU A 350 -11.79 29.70 -32.48
C GLU A 350 -11.67 28.18 -32.45
N TRP A 351 -12.75 27.50 -32.05
CA TRP A 351 -12.77 26.05 -31.88
C TRP A 351 -13.76 25.40 -32.85
N GLU A 352 -13.27 24.43 -33.61
CA GLU A 352 -14.10 23.56 -34.46
C GLU A 352 -14.30 22.21 -33.75
N SER A 353 -15.53 21.70 -33.73
CA SER A 353 -15.84 20.40 -33.13
C SER A 353 -15.62 19.27 -34.13
N LEU A 354 -14.90 18.22 -33.71
CA LEU A 354 -14.82 16.95 -34.43
C LEU A 354 -16.00 16.01 -34.12
N GLY A 355 -16.93 16.47 -33.29
CA GLY A 355 -18.12 15.75 -32.86
C GLY A 355 -18.02 15.15 -31.47
N THR A 356 -19.05 14.38 -31.13
CA THR A 356 -19.25 13.70 -29.84
C THR A 356 -19.42 12.21 -30.10
N GLN A 357 -18.76 11.36 -29.31
CA GLN A 357 -18.89 9.91 -29.38
C GLN A 357 -19.17 9.30 -28.00
N THR A 358 -19.90 8.20 -28.00
CA THR A 358 -20.07 7.33 -26.83
C THR A 358 -19.20 6.08 -26.99
N LEU A 359 -18.81 5.47 -25.89
CA LEU A 359 -18.10 4.18 -25.90
C LEU A 359 -19.09 3.02 -26.05
N LYS A 360 -18.60 1.86 -26.51
CA LYS A 360 -19.44 0.72 -26.90
C LYS A 360 -19.92 -0.06 -25.70
N ALA A 361 -19.06 -0.29 -24.71
CA ALA A 361 -19.43 -1.04 -23.53
C ALA A 361 -20.45 -0.29 -22.69
N THR A 362 -21.34 -1.05 -22.07
CA THR A 362 -22.30 -0.52 -21.11
C THR A 362 -21.68 -0.47 -19.71
N PRO A 363 -22.16 0.39 -18.81
CA PRO A 363 -21.69 0.40 -17.42
C PRO A 363 -21.85 -0.94 -16.67
N ARG A 364 -22.64 -1.89 -17.20
CA ARG A 364 -22.88 -3.21 -16.61
C ARG A 364 -21.97 -4.30 -17.16
N ASP A 365 -21.19 -4.00 -18.20
CA ASP A 365 -20.32 -4.99 -18.80
C ASP A 365 -19.19 -5.32 -17.81
N PRO A 366 -19.04 -6.60 -17.42
CA PRO A 366 -18.19 -6.96 -16.30
C PRO A 366 -16.71 -7.03 -16.68
N GLY A 367 -15.86 -6.70 -15.71
CA GLY A 367 -14.41 -6.80 -15.83
C GLY A 367 -13.77 -5.58 -16.47
N THR A 368 -12.47 -5.68 -16.73
CA THR A 368 -11.70 -4.55 -17.25
C THR A 368 -11.80 -4.44 -18.76
N ILE A 369 -12.29 -3.29 -19.25
CA ILE A 369 -12.51 -3.02 -20.67
C ILE A 369 -11.75 -1.75 -21.06
N LEU A 370 -11.08 -1.79 -22.21
CA LEU A 370 -10.32 -0.68 -22.77
C LEU A 370 -10.97 -0.23 -24.09
N GLU A 371 -11.21 1.07 -24.24
CA GLU A 371 -11.70 1.65 -25.49
C GLU A 371 -10.99 2.97 -25.82
N ALA A 372 -10.82 3.22 -27.11
CA ALA A 372 -10.22 4.45 -27.64
C ALA A 372 -11.05 4.94 -28.83
N PRO A 373 -12.00 5.88 -28.64
CA PRO A 373 -12.79 6.44 -29.73
C PRO A 373 -11.89 7.27 -30.65
N GLU A 374 -12.05 7.12 -31.96
CA GLU A 374 -11.24 7.82 -32.96
C GLU A 374 -12.05 8.97 -33.59
N PHE A 375 -11.52 10.18 -33.52
CA PHE A 375 -12.06 11.38 -34.16
C PHE A 375 -11.21 11.75 -35.35
N ARG A 376 -11.84 11.93 -36.52
CA ARG A 376 -11.13 12.32 -37.75
C ARG A 376 -11.12 13.84 -37.88
N ALA A 377 -9.92 14.42 -37.98
CA ALA A 377 -9.74 15.85 -38.23
C ALA A 377 -9.45 16.10 -39.71
N ARG A 378 -8.31 15.59 -40.23
CA ARG A 378 -7.78 15.88 -41.56
C ARG A 378 -7.66 17.40 -41.83
N ASP A 379 -7.11 18.11 -40.85
CA ASP A 379 -6.89 19.56 -40.91
C ASP A 379 -5.53 19.95 -40.33
N TYR A 380 -5.06 21.16 -40.61
CA TYR A 380 -3.86 21.76 -40.05
C TYR A 380 -4.22 22.56 -38.79
N VAL A 381 -3.86 22.04 -37.62
CA VAL A 381 -4.23 22.63 -36.32
C VAL A 381 -3.05 22.68 -35.37
N ARG A 382 -3.18 23.47 -34.31
CA ARG A 382 -2.17 23.59 -33.25
C ARG A 382 -2.68 23.09 -31.91
N TYR A 383 -3.96 23.25 -31.63
CA TYR A 383 -4.55 22.88 -30.35
C TYR A 383 -5.59 21.80 -30.53
N VAL A 384 -5.59 20.84 -29.61
CA VAL A 384 -6.61 19.78 -29.51
C VAL A 384 -7.19 19.81 -28.10
N LYS A 385 -8.50 19.92 -27.99
CA LYS A 385 -9.23 19.87 -26.73
C LYS A 385 -10.03 18.58 -26.66
N VAL A 386 -9.90 17.86 -25.55
CA VAL A 386 -10.68 16.65 -25.28
C VAL A 386 -11.46 16.86 -23.99
N LYS A 387 -12.76 16.57 -24.04
CA LYS A 387 -13.61 16.52 -22.86
C LYS A 387 -14.28 15.16 -22.75
N ALA A 388 -14.24 14.57 -21.56
CA ALA A 388 -14.90 13.32 -21.23
C ALA A 388 -15.81 13.54 -20.01
N THR A 389 -17.12 13.39 -20.22
CA THR A 389 -18.13 13.70 -19.20
C THR A 389 -18.28 12.55 -18.21
N ASN A 390 -18.16 12.86 -16.91
CA ASN A 390 -18.29 11.87 -15.84
C ASN A 390 -19.76 11.55 -15.59
N MET A 391 -20.08 10.28 -15.34
CA MET A 391 -21.45 9.89 -14.98
C MET A 391 -21.90 10.40 -13.60
N GLY A 392 -21.00 11.02 -12.83
CA GLY A 392 -21.23 11.61 -11.52
C GLY A 392 -21.16 10.57 -10.41
N THR A 393 -22.20 9.76 -10.27
CA THR A 393 -22.30 8.73 -9.22
C THR A 393 -22.55 7.35 -9.78
N CYS A 394 -22.09 6.33 -9.07
CA CYS A 394 -22.40 4.94 -9.34
C CYS A 394 -23.92 4.73 -9.44
N PRO A 395 -24.40 4.02 -10.49
CA PRO A 395 -25.81 3.73 -10.68
C PRO A 395 -26.45 2.96 -9.53
N GLU A 396 -27.78 3.04 -9.39
CA GLU A 396 -28.54 2.34 -8.33
C GLU A 396 -28.32 0.82 -8.28
N TRP A 397 -28.06 0.19 -9.43
CA TRP A 397 -27.82 -1.25 -9.51
C TRP A 397 -26.41 -1.65 -9.04
N HIS A 398 -25.49 -0.70 -8.94
CA HIS A 398 -24.09 -0.95 -8.62
C HIS A 398 -23.90 -1.06 -7.10
N LYS A 399 -22.98 -1.93 -6.65
CA LYS A 399 -22.67 -2.12 -5.22
C LYS A 399 -22.22 -0.84 -4.51
N GLY A 400 -21.69 0.13 -5.26
CA GLY A 400 -21.31 1.46 -4.80
C GLY A 400 -22.35 2.56 -5.01
N ALA A 401 -23.63 2.21 -5.22
CA ALA A 401 -24.71 3.14 -5.56
C ALA A 401 -24.67 4.45 -4.75
N GLY A 402 -24.77 5.59 -5.44
CA GLY A 402 -24.71 6.93 -4.83
C GLY A 402 -23.30 7.44 -4.50
N GLY A 403 -22.29 6.56 -4.50
CA GLY A 403 -20.88 6.96 -4.43
C GLY A 403 -20.40 7.61 -5.73
N LYS A 404 -19.35 8.44 -5.67
CA LYS A 404 -18.78 9.08 -6.86
C LYS A 404 -18.07 8.07 -7.77
N SER A 405 -18.26 8.19 -9.08
CA SER A 405 -17.60 7.38 -10.11
C SER A 405 -16.26 7.96 -10.56
N TRP A 406 -15.43 7.11 -11.15
CA TRP A 406 -14.15 7.48 -11.74
C TRP A 406 -14.20 7.50 -13.27
N ILE A 407 -13.46 8.43 -13.89
CA ILE A 407 -12.95 8.30 -15.27
C ILE A 407 -11.46 7.98 -15.18
N PHE A 408 -11.01 7.00 -15.95
CA PHE A 408 -9.59 6.66 -16.09
C PHE A 408 -9.17 6.84 -17.55
N THR A 409 -8.07 7.55 -17.79
CA THR A 409 -7.47 7.77 -19.11
C THR A 409 -5.94 7.73 -19.00
N ASP A 410 -5.27 7.19 -20.00
CA ASP A 410 -3.81 6.98 -20.04
C ASP A 410 -3.13 7.88 -21.07
N GLU A 411 -3.63 7.95 -22.31
CA GLU A 411 -2.96 8.65 -23.42
C GLU A 411 -3.97 9.26 -24.41
N ILE A 412 -3.64 10.42 -24.97
CA ILE A 412 -4.34 11.06 -26.09
C ILE A 412 -3.44 10.98 -27.32
N VAL A 413 -3.72 10.01 -28.19
CA VAL A 413 -2.92 9.84 -29.40
C VAL A 413 -3.43 10.74 -30.52
N ILE A 414 -2.52 11.58 -31.02
CA ILE A 414 -2.74 12.55 -32.09
C ILE A 414 -1.78 12.19 -33.23
N ASN A 415 -2.32 11.82 -34.40
CA ASN A 415 -1.53 11.40 -35.57
C ASN A 415 -1.59 12.39 -36.72
#